data_AF-A0A9C8WRM4-F1
#
_entry.id   AF-A0A9C8WRM4-F1
#
_cell.length_a   1.000
_cell.length_b   1.000
_cell.length_c   1.000
_cell.angle_alpha   90.00
_cell.angle_beta   90.00
_cell.angle_gamma   90.00
#
_symmetry.space_group_name_H-M   'P 1'
#
loop_
_entity.id
_entity.type
_entity.pdbx_description
1 polymer ?
#
loop_
_entity_poly.entity_id
_entity_poly.type
_entity_poly.pdbx_seq_one_letter_code
_entity_poly.pdbx_strand_id
1 'polypeptide(L)' 'MKTFFPRVVTMVRHAVAVFLDHQTPLYVKLLLGAGLLYVVSPYDLIPEWIPVLGVMDDLALVALLVAWANGFQVSGKP' A
#
# COMPACT_ATOMS: atom_id res chain seq x y z
N MET A 1 15.50 -18.95 -4.45
CA MET A 1 14.09 -19.04 -4.90
C MET A 1 13.38 -20.36 -4.60
N LYS A 2 14.08 -21.52 -4.52
CA LYS A 2 13.45 -22.85 -4.35
C LYS A 2 12.74 -23.09 -2.99
N THR A 3 13.08 -22.34 -1.94
CA THR A 3 12.52 -22.52 -0.58
C THR A 3 11.31 -21.63 -0.28
N PHE A 4 11.04 -20.62 -1.11
CA PHE A 4 10.00 -19.62 -0.85
C PHE A 4 8.61 -20.15 -1.23
N PHE A 5 8.52 -20.81 -2.39
CA PHE A 5 7.29 -21.40 -2.91
C PHE A 5 6.60 -22.39 -1.96
N PRO A 6 7.29 -23.38 -1.35
CA PRO A 6 6.66 -24.30 -0.42
C PRO A 6 6.15 -23.62 0.86
N ARG A 7 6.78 -22.52 1.28
CA ARG A 7 6.35 -21.76 2.47
C ARG A 7 5.02 -21.05 2.23
N VAL A 8 4.88 -20.38 1.08
CA VAL A 8 3.62 -19.72 0.69
C VAL A 8 2.47 -20.71 0.62
N VAL A 9 2.69 -21.87 -0.02
CA VAL A 9 1.67 -22.93 -0.10
C VAL A 9 1.27 -23.43 1.29
N THR A 10 2.23 -23.60 2.19
CA THR A 10 1.96 -24.06 3.56
C THR A 10 1.17 -23.04 4.36
N MET A 11 1.47 -21.75 4.22
CA MET A 11 0.74 -20.65 4.84
C MET A 11 -0.71 -20.57 4.35
N VAL A 12 -0.93 -20.68 3.04
CA VAL A 12 -2.28 -20.70 2.46
C VAL A 12 -3.09 -21.90 2.97
N ARG A 13 -2.48 -23.08 3.02
CA ARG A 13 -3.14 -24.28 3.56
C ARG A 13 -3.53 -24.13 5.03
N HIS A 14 -2.66 -23.52 5.85
CA HIS A 14 -2.98 -23.23 7.24
C HIS A 14 -4.12 -22.21 7.36
N ALA A 15 -4.10 -21.13 6.58
CA ALA A 15 -5.17 -20.14 6.58
C ALA A 15 -6.52 -20.76 6.20
N VAL A 16 -6.55 -21.65 5.20
CA VAL A 16 -7.76 -22.41 4.82
C VAL A 16 -8.21 -23.33 5.95
N ALA A 17 -7.29 -24.06 6.58
CA ALA A 17 -7.63 -24.93 7.71
C ALA A 17 -8.23 -24.15 8.88
N VAL A 18 -7.65 -23.00 9.24
CA VAL A 18 -8.17 -22.11 10.29
C VAL A 18 -9.53 -21.55 9.92
N PHE A 19 -9.74 -21.16 8.66
CA PHE A 19 -11.03 -20.63 8.21
C PHE A 19 -12.16 -21.68 8.28
N LEU A 20 -11.85 -22.93 7.91
CA LEU A 20 -12.80 -24.05 7.90
C LEU A 20 -13.03 -24.65 9.29
N ASP A 21 -12.11 -24.51 10.23
CA ASP A 21 -12.26 -25.04 11.58
C ASP A 21 -13.43 -24.36 12.32
N HIS A 22 -14.32 -25.18 12.89
CA HIS A 22 -15.49 -24.73 13.63
C HIS A 22 -15.13 -24.10 14.97
N GLN A 23 -13.97 -24.45 15.54
CA GLN A 23 -13.47 -23.88 16.80
C GLN A 23 -12.86 -22.49 16.63
N THR A 24 -12.57 -22.09 15.39
CA THR A 24 -12.03 -20.77 15.10
C THR A 24 -13.05 -19.68 15.42
N PRO A 25 -12.70 -18.70 16.27
CA PRO A 25 -13.58 -17.57 16.58
C PRO A 25 -14.01 -16.79 15.32
N LEU A 26 -15.25 -16.29 15.33
CA LEU A 26 -15.83 -15.60 14.18
C LEU A 26 -15.00 -14.40 13.70
N TYR A 27 -14.41 -13.62 14.62
CA TYR A 27 -13.59 -12.46 14.25
C TYR A 27 -12.34 -12.85 13.43
N VAL A 28 -11.76 -14.03 13.69
CA VAL A 28 -10.61 -14.53 12.91
C VAL A 28 -11.05 -14.90 11.49
N LYS A 29 -12.22 -15.54 11.35
CA LYS A 29 -12.79 -15.86 10.03
C LYS A 29 -13.11 -14.60 9.26
N LEU A 30 -13.68 -13.58 9.91
CA LEU A 30 -13.97 -12.29 9.30
C LEU A 30 -12.69 -11.58 8.83
N LEU A 31 -11.63 -11.58 9.62
CA LEU A 31 -10.33 -11.01 9.24
C LEU A 31 -9.70 -11.75 8.05
N LEU A 32 -9.70 -13.09 8.06
CA LEU A 32 -9.21 -13.89 6.94
C LEU A 32 -10.03 -13.66 5.67
N GLY A 33 -11.35 -13.58 5.80
CA GLY A 33 -12.26 -13.28 4.70
C GLY A 33 -12.06 -11.87 4.14
N ALA A 34 -11.90 -10.87 5.00
CA ALA A 34 -11.64 -9.49 4.60
C ALA A 34 -10.26 -9.34 3.93
N GLY A 35 -9.24 -10.03 4.44
CA GLY A 35 -7.91 -10.07 3.81
C GLY A 35 -7.93 -10.76 2.44
N LEU A 36 -8.67 -11.87 2.31
CA LEU A 36 -8.86 -12.53 1.01
C LEU A 36 -9.63 -11.63 0.04
N LEU A 37 -10.70 -10.99 0.53
CA LEU A 37 -11.47 -10.03 -0.25
C LEU A 37 -10.58 -8.87 -0.70
N TYR A 38 -9.69 -8.36 0.15
CA TYR A 38 -8.71 -7.33 -0.22
C TYR A 38 -7.76 -7.79 -1.33
N VAL A 39 -7.20 -8.99 -1.22
CA VAL A 39 -6.26 -9.54 -2.24
C VAL A 39 -6.95 -9.83 -3.56
N VAL A 40 -8.21 -10.28 -3.53
CA VAL A 40 -8.98 -10.68 -4.72
C VAL A 40 -9.80 -9.51 -5.28
N SER A 41 -10.06 -8.48 -4.49
CA SER A 41 -10.87 -7.33 -4.88
C SER A 41 -10.14 -6.52 -5.95
N PRO A 42 -10.75 -6.32 -7.13
CA PRO A 42 -10.26 -5.35 -8.11
C PRO A 42 -10.53 -3.90 -7.66
N TYR A 43 -11.24 -3.70 -6.54
CA TYR A 43 -11.47 -2.43 -5.89
C TYR A 43 -10.55 -2.29 -4.68
N ASP A 44 -9.54 -1.42 -4.79
CA ASP A 44 -8.86 -0.91 -3.61
C ASP A 44 -9.87 -0.12 -2.75
N LEU A 45 -9.99 -0.49 -1.47
CA LEU A 45 -10.81 0.23 -0.48
C LEU A 45 -10.29 1.65 -0.22
N ILE A 46 -9.04 1.93 -0.61
CA ILE A 46 -8.48 3.26 -0.76
C ILE A 46 -8.37 3.47 -2.27
N PRO A 47 -9.36 4.10 -2.91
CA PRO A 47 -9.21 4.45 -4.30
C PRO A 47 -7.96 5.34 -4.41
N GLU A 48 -6.97 4.93 -5.20
CA GLU A 48 -5.90 5.83 -5.72
C GLU A 48 -6.46 6.98 -6.59
N TRP A 49 -7.77 7.19 -6.56
CA TRP A 49 -8.57 8.18 -7.25
C TRP A 49 -8.67 9.45 -6.41
N ILE A 50 -7.81 9.62 -5.40
CA ILE A 50 -7.48 10.90 -4.80
C ILE A 50 -6.17 11.39 -5.46
N PRO A 51 -6.18 11.78 -6.75
CA PRO A 51 -5.01 12.34 -7.43
C PRO A 51 -4.51 13.61 -6.72
N VAL A 52 -5.37 14.23 -5.91
CA VAL A 52 -5.05 15.42 -5.10
C VAL A 52 -3.90 15.16 -4.13
N LEU A 53 -3.82 14.01 -3.45
CA LEU A 53 -2.77 13.79 -2.45
C LEU A 53 -1.38 13.54 -3.07
N GLY A 54 -1.33 12.81 -4.18
CA GLY A 54 -0.08 12.60 -4.92
C GLY A 54 0.47 13.90 -5.53
N VAL A 55 -0.40 14.71 -6.14
CA VAL A 55 0.02 15.98 -6.76
C VAL A 55 0.35 17.07 -5.73
N MET A 56 -0.28 17.04 -4.56
CA MET A 56 0.01 18.02 -3.50
C MET A 56 1.44 17.92 -2.96
N ASP A 57 1.99 16.71 -2.83
CA ASP A 57 3.38 16.53 -2.36
C ASP A 57 4.39 17.03 -3.41
N ASP A 58 4.16 16.70 -4.69
CA ASP A 58 4.96 17.19 -5.80
C ASP A 58 4.94 18.73 -5.90
N LEU A 59 3.76 19.35 -5.77
CA LEU A 59 3.61 20.80 -5.77
C LEU A 59 4.31 21.47 -4.59
N ALA A 60 4.23 20.87 -3.39
CA ALA A 60 4.92 21.35 -2.21
C ALA A 60 6.45 21.29 -2.37
N LEU A 61 6.97 20.19 -2.91
CA LEU A 61 8.39 20.01 -3.20
C LEU A 61 8.88 21.03 -4.25
N VAL A 62 8.14 21.22 -5.34
CA VAL A 62 8.46 22.22 -6.37
C VAL A 62 8.48 23.63 -5.77
N ALA A 63 7.46 23.99 -4.99
CA ALA A 63 7.40 25.30 -4.33
C ALA A 63 8.57 25.53 -3.37
N LEU A 64 8.95 24.50 -2.60
CA LEU A 64 10.08 24.56 -1.69
C LEU A 64 11.41 24.74 -2.44
N LEU A 65 11.63 23.98 -3.52
CA LEU A 65 12.84 24.07 -4.33
C LEU A 65 12.96 25.43 -5.02
N VAL A 66 11.86 25.98 -5.53
CA VAL A 66 11.84 27.33 -6.11
C VAL A 66 12.12 28.40 -5.05
N ALA A 67 11.50 28.29 -3.87
CA ALA A 67 11.74 29.21 -2.77
C ALA A 67 13.21 29.16 -2.31
N TRP A 68 13.80 27.96 -2.23
CA TRP A 68 15.22 27.78 -1.92
C TRP A 68 16.13 28.35 -3.03
N ALA A 69 15.82 28.08 -4.29
CA ALA A 69 16.58 28.58 -5.44
C ALA A 69 16.57 30.13 -5.52
N ASN A 70 15.44 30.77 -5.17
CA ASN A 70 15.33 32.23 -5.11
C ASN A 70 16.26 32.87 -4.06
N GLY A 71 16.76 32.09 -3.09
CA GLY A 71 17.77 32.54 -2.13
C GLY A 71 19.16 32.73 -2.75
N PHE A 72 19.40 32.21 -3.95
CA PHE A 72 20.66 32.37 -4.66
C PHE A 72 20.54 33.47 -5.71
N GLN A 73 21.24 34.57 -5.50
CA GLN A 73 21.41 35.57 -6.54
C GLN A 73 22.27 34.98 -7.65
N VAL A 74 21.76 34.95 -8.87
CA VAL A 74 22.55 34.59 -10.05
C VAL A 74 23.52 35.74 -10.31
N SER A 75 24.73 35.61 -9.77
CA SER A 75 25.83 36.55 -9.99
C SER A 75 26.32 36.40 -11.43
N GLY A 76 25.73 37.17 -12.35
CA GLY A 76 26.16 37.18 -13.75
C GLY A 76 25.06 37.34 -14.80
N LYS A 77 24.06 38.19 -14.56
CA LYS A 77 23.30 38.79 -15.68
C LYS A 77 23.78 40.24 -15.84
N PRO A 78 24.05 40.73 -17.07
CA PRO A 78 24.25 42.17 -17.28
C PRO A 78 23.03 42.96 -16.81
#